data_AF-A0A1Y0VYK1-F1
#
_entry.id   AF-A0A1Y0VYK1-F1
#
_cell.length_a   1.000
_cell.length_b   1.000
_cell.length_c   1.000
_cell.angle_alpha   90.00
_cell.angle_beta   90.00
_cell.angle_gamma   90.00
#
_symmetry.space_group_name_H-M   'P 1'
#
loop_
_entity.id
_entity.type
_entity.pdbx_description
1 polymer ?
#
loop_
_entity_poly.entity_id
_entity_poly.type
_entity_poly.pdbx_seq_one_letter_code
_entity_poly.pdbx_strand_id
1 'polypeptide(L)'
;MDKTKLKALICNKIWIYQFLSDQNNTVLLYLGTEKNSGFLTLEFLKNGEIEIPTKVGFRPAEYRLWDFDEARQEIIFMNQAGQEQKRAQLPKDAINGMQIINFHGDKKEMLVDVPHNNQAKVESRILGGRQMFFLPREFFQQSAFRNLSHAGFNVKLLDTSERMDFFNQVYEYVIQHPQLDRLVVSRTGDTAINSSRNDFLLFKSAAGTLAFDWFSGQRALLLEFLIVVLTKNNQRQLDPNDHRSEDEMLKQVLVERFAGRYEVE
;
A
#
# COMPACT_ATOMS: atom_id res chain seq x y z
N MET A 1 -17.21 -10.99 -22.15
CA MET A 1 -16.12 -10.00 -22.21
C MET A 1 -15.42 -10.13 -23.56
N ASP A 2 -14.91 -9.03 -24.12
CA ASP A 2 -14.14 -9.04 -25.38
C ASP A 2 -12.62 -9.06 -25.11
N LYS A 3 -11.81 -9.41 -26.12
CA LYS A 3 -10.34 -9.49 -26.01
C LYS A 3 -9.69 -8.18 -25.58
N THR A 4 -10.27 -7.03 -25.95
CA THR A 4 -9.74 -5.71 -25.58
C THR A 4 -9.86 -5.46 -24.08
N LYS A 5 -11.02 -5.80 -23.48
CA LYS A 5 -11.25 -5.73 -22.04
C LYS A 5 -10.36 -6.72 -21.29
N LEU A 6 -10.18 -7.94 -21.81
CA LEU A 6 -9.27 -8.89 -21.20
C LEU A 6 -7.82 -8.37 -21.19
N LYS A 7 -7.34 -7.79 -22.31
CA LYS A 7 -6.00 -7.17 -22.39
C LYS A 7 -5.79 -6.13 -21.28
N ALA A 8 -6.80 -5.31 -20.98
CA ALA A 8 -6.72 -4.34 -19.91
C ALA A 8 -6.61 -4.98 -18.50
N LEU A 9 -7.12 -6.20 -18.33
CA LEU A 9 -7.10 -6.92 -17.05
C LEU A 9 -5.80 -7.70 -16.81
N ILE A 10 -5.21 -8.30 -17.85
CA ILE A 10 -4.11 -9.26 -17.67
C ILE A 10 -2.75 -8.77 -18.19
N CYS A 11 -2.71 -7.83 -19.13
CA CYS A 11 -1.45 -7.37 -19.71
C CYS A 11 -0.71 -6.37 -18.81
N ASN A 12 0.61 -6.30 -18.99
CA ASN A 12 1.52 -5.39 -18.26
C ASN A 12 1.48 -5.61 -16.73
N LYS A 13 1.34 -6.88 -16.34
CA LYS A 13 1.27 -7.37 -14.96
C LYS A 13 2.19 -8.57 -14.80
N ILE A 14 2.71 -8.75 -13.59
CA ILE A 14 3.50 -9.92 -13.23
C ILE A 14 2.58 -10.97 -12.63
N TRP A 15 2.47 -12.09 -13.32
CA TRP A 15 1.71 -13.25 -12.89
C TRP A 15 2.64 -14.32 -12.33
N ILE A 16 2.48 -14.67 -11.06
CA ILE A 16 3.29 -15.67 -10.38
C ILE A 16 2.66 -17.05 -10.56
N TYR A 17 3.42 -18.01 -11.09
CA TYR A 17 2.94 -19.38 -11.25
C TYR A 17 2.99 -20.15 -9.92
N GLN A 18 1.85 -20.69 -9.53
CA GLN A 18 1.65 -21.41 -8.29
C GLN A 18 0.82 -22.68 -8.52
N PHE A 19 0.92 -23.63 -7.60
CA PHE A 19 0.02 -24.78 -7.55
C PHE A 19 -0.43 -25.03 -6.11
N LEU A 20 -1.61 -25.61 -5.95
CA LEU A 20 -2.06 -26.07 -4.63
C LEU A 20 -1.53 -27.48 -4.37
N SER A 21 -0.95 -27.68 -3.19
CA SER A 21 -0.62 -29.01 -2.69
C SER A 21 -1.90 -29.81 -2.38
N ASP A 22 -1.75 -31.10 -2.09
CA ASP A 22 -2.85 -31.97 -1.65
C ASP A 22 -3.54 -31.45 -0.37
N GLN A 23 -2.80 -30.68 0.44
CA GLN A 23 -3.27 -30.03 1.66
C GLN A 23 -3.88 -28.64 1.39
N ASN A 24 -4.09 -28.25 0.13
CA ASN A 24 -4.52 -26.92 -0.31
C ASN A 24 -3.59 -25.77 0.11
N ASN A 25 -2.30 -26.04 0.33
CA ASN A 25 -1.32 -24.98 0.53
C ASN A 25 -0.80 -24.50 -0.82
N THR A 26 -0.67 -23.18 -0.98
CA THR A 26 -0.06 -22.58 -2.16
C THR A 26 1.44 -22.83 -2.19
N VAL A 27 1.93 -23.42 -3.28
CA VAL A 27 3.34 -23.74 -3.49
C VAL A 27 3.85 -23.02 -4.74
N LEU A 28 5.02 -22.41 -4.64
CA LEU A 28 5.73 -21.78 -5.75
C LEU A 28 6.48 -22.83 -6.57
N LEU A 29 6.47 -22.67 -7.89
CA LEU A 29 7.37 -23.42 -8.76
C LEU A 29 8.74 -22.74 -8.78
N TYR A 30 9.69 -23.31 -8.04
CA TYR A 30 11.08 -22.86 -8.02
C TYR A 30 11.85 -23.38 -9.24
N LEU A 31 12.59 -22.48 -9.89
CA LEU A 31 13.52 -22.74 -10.98
C LEU A 31 14.91 -23.05 -10.40
N GLY A 32 15.01 -24.11 -9.58
CA GLY A 32 16.23 -24.56 -8.92
C GLY A 32 15.97 -25.33 -7.63
N THR A 33 17.01 -25.94 -7.06
CA THR A 33 16.94 -26.78 -5.84
C THR A 33 17.42 -26.05 -4.58
N GLU A 34 17.98 -24.84 -4.70
CA GLU A 34 18.58 -24.11 -3.59
C GLU A 34 17.60 -23.13 -2.92
N LYS A 35 17.86 -22.84 -1.64
CA LYS A 35 17.20 -21.78 -0.87
C LYS A 35 17.60 -20.43 -1.50
N ASN A 36 16.65 -19.75 -2.17
CA ASN A 36 16.80 -18.56 -3.03
C ASN A 36 16.75 -18.83 -4.55
N SER A 37 16.36 -20.04 -4.97
CA SER A 37 16.05 -20.28 -6.38
C SER A 37 14.94 -19.32 -6.85
N GLY A 38 15.06 -18.78 -8.06
CA GLY A 38 14.00 -17.97 -8.67
C GLY A 38 12.72 -18.78 -8.82
N PHE A 39 11.57 -18.14 -9.00
CA PHE A 39 10.30 -18.81 -9.27
C PHE A 39 9.72 -18.34 -10.61
N LEU A 40 8.87 -19.17 -11.20
CA LEU A 40 8.30 -18.89 -12.52
C LEU A 40 7.30 -17.73 -12.45
N THR A 41 7.54 -16.71 -13.27
CA THR A 41 6.62 -15.59 -13.50
C THR A 41 6.35 -15.42 -14.99
N LEU A 42 5.15 -14.93 -15.33
CA LEU A 42 4.71 -14.67 -16.69
C LEU A 42 4.23 -13.22 -16.81
N GLU A 43 4.43 -12.63 -17.98
CA GLU A 43 3.86 -11.34 -18.37
C GLU A 43 3.14 -11.49 -19.71
N PHE A 44 1.86 -11.10 -19.76
CA PHE A 44 1.09 -11.09 -21.00
C PHE A 44 1.33 -9.77 -21.74
N LEU A 45 1.87 -9.85 -22.95
CA LEU A 45 2.03 -8.69 -23.82
C LEU A 45 0.78 -8.46 -24.67
N LYS A 46 0.49 -7.20 -24.98
CA LYS A 46 -0.69 -6.81 -25.76
C LYS A 46 -0.68 -7.34 -27.21
N ASN A 47 0.50 -7.71 -27.72
CA ASN A 47 0.70 -8.29 -29.05
C ASN A 47 0.35 -9.79 -29.11
N GLY A 48 0.05 -10.43 -27.98
CA GLY A 48 -0.25 -11.87 -27.92
C GLY A 48 0.94 -12.74 -27.51
N GLU A 49 2.10 -12.15 -27.19
CA GLU A 49 3.25 -12.89 -26.66
C GLU A 49 3.20 -12.98 -25.14
N ILE A 50 3.86 -14.01 -24.58
CA ILE A 50 4.06 -14.17 -23.14
C ILE A 50 5.54 -14.03 -22.84
N GLU A 51 5.93 -13.03 -22.06
CA GLU A 51 7.31 -12.88 -21.57
C GLU A 51 7.51 -13.58 -20.22
N ILE A 52 8.76 -14.00 -19.98
CA ILE A 52 9.22 -14.53 -18.70
C ILE A 52 10.32 -13.58 -18.23
N PRO A 53 10.03 -12.66 -17.30
CA PRO A 53 10.93 -11.56 -16.94
C PRO A 53 12.04 -12.02 -16.00
N THR A 54 12.70 -13.14 -16.32
CA THR A 54 13.81 -13.68 -15.56
C THR A 54 15.05 -13.78 -16.43
N LYS A 55 16.23 -13.60 -15.84
CA LYS A 55 17.52 -13.82 -16.52
C LYS A 55 17.87 -15.31 -16.69
N VAL A 56 16.94 -16.20 -16.33
CA VAL A 56 17.16 -17.64 -16.42
C VAL A 56 16.95 -18.06 -17.87
N GLY A 57 17.91 -18.75 -18.46
CA GLY A 57 17.86 -19.19 -19.87
C GLY A 57 16.79 -20.26 -20.17
N PHE A 58 15.90 -20.56 -19.21
CA PHE A 58 14.84 -21.53 -19.34
C PHE A 58 13.50 -20.83 -19.58
N ARG A 59 12.88 -21.09 -20.74
CA ARG A 59 11.54 -20.61 -21.09
C ARG A 59 10.69 -21.79 -21.54
N PRO A 60 9.71 -22.24 -20.73
CA PRO A 60 8.85 -23.36 -21.08
C PRO A 60 8.22 -23.18 -22.46
N ALA A 61 8.14 -24.26 -23.23
CA ALA A 61 7.65 -24.21 -24.60
C ALA A 61 6.14 -23.94 -24.66
N GLU A 62 5.43 -24.26 -23.58
CA GLU A 62 3.99 -24.11 -23.42
C GLU A 62 3.52 -22.67 -23.15
N TYR A 63 4.45 -21.75 -22.81
CA TYR A 63 4.14 -20.35 -22.49
C TYR A 63 4.86 -19.40 -23.44
N ARG A 64 4.43 -19.39 -24.72
CA ARG A 64 5.01 -18.53 -25.75
C ARG A 64 4.05 -17.47 -26.24
N LEU A 65 2.84 -17.89 -26.57
CA LEU A 65 1.79 -17.03 -27.12
C LEU A 65 0.50 -17.22 -26.31
N TRP A 66 -0.37 -16.22 -26.39
CA TRP A 66 -1.69 -16.27 -25.79
C TRP A 66 -2.76 -15.69 -26.73
N ASP A 67 -3.97 -16.22 -26.60
CA ASP A 67 -5.16 -15.69 -27.23
C ASP A 67 -6.38 -15.79 -26.29
N PHE A 68 -7.53 -15.33 -26.73
CA PHE A 68 -8.77 -15.33 -25.99
C PHE A 68 -9.89 -15.92 -26.82
N ASP A 69 -10.48 -16.99 -26.30
CA ASP A 69 -11.71 -17.56 -26.81
C ASP A 69 -12.90 -16.76 -26.28
N GLU A 70 -13.42 -15.84 -27.09
CA GLU A 70 -14.55 -15.00 -26.67
C GLU A 70 -15.84 -15.81 -26.48
N ALA A 71 -16.01 -16.92 -27.19
CA ALA A 71 -17.21 -17.74 -27.05
C ALA A 71 -17.22 -18.50 -25.72
N ARG A 72 -16.06 -19.06 -25.34
CA ARG A 72 -15.91 -19.84 -24.10
C ARG A 72 -15.50 -19.00 -22.89
N GLN A 73 -15.09 -17.76 -23.12
CA GLN A 73 -14.52 -16.88 -22.09
C GLN A 73 -13.26 -17.50 -21.43
N GLU A 74 -12.35 -18.01 -22.26
CA GLU A 74 -11.14 -18.71 -21.81
C GLU A 74 -9.87 -18.12 -22.42
N ILE A 75 -8.81 -18.04 -21.62
CA ILE A 75 -7.47 -17.67 -22.07
C ILE A 75 -6.81 -18.91 -22.66
N ILE A 76 -6.33 -18.82 -23.90
CA ILE A 76 -5.62 -19.90 -24.59
C ILE A 76 -4.12 -19.64 -24.52
N PHE A 77 -3.35 -20.65 -24.12
CA PHE A 77 -1.88 -20.63 -24.14
C PHE A 77 -1.38 -21.50 -25.28
N MET A 78 -0.42 -20.99 -26.02
CA MET A 78 0.11 -21.64 -27.21
C MET A 78 1.64 -21.68 -27.20
N ASN A 79 2.19 -22.67 -27.91
CA ASN A 79 3.61 -22.76 -28.18
C ASN A 79 4.04 -21.78 -29.29
N GLN A 80 5.34 -21.78 -29.62
CA GLN A 80 5.89 -20.89 -30.65
C GLN A 80 5.32 -21.16 -32.07
N ALA A 81 4.82 -22.37 -32.32
CA ALA A 81 4.16 -22.73 -33.57
C ALA A 81 2.66 -22.35 -33.60
N GLY A 82 2.14 -21.69 -32.55
CA GLY A 82 0.74 -21.31 -32.44
C GLY A 82 -0.20 -22.47 -32.10
N GLN A 83 0.33 -23.62 -31.68
CA GLN A 83 -0.49 -24.75 -31.26
C GLN A 83 -0.93 -24.58 -29.81
N GLU A 84 -2.22 -24.75 -29.54
CA GLU A 84 -2.80 -24.72 -28.20
C GLU A 84 -2.16 -25.77 -27.30
N GLN A 85 -1.78 -25.35 -26.09
CA GLN A 85 -1.14 -26.18 -25.06
C GLN A 85 -1.99 -26.26 -23.80
N LYS A 86 -2.58 -25.14 -23.38
CA LYS A 86 -3.40 -25.05 -22.16
C LYS A 86 -4.51 -24.01 -22.32
N ARG A 87 -5.53 -24.14 -21.48
CA ARG A 87 -6.57 -23.14 -21.29
C ARG A 87 -6.67 -22.72 -19.83
N ALA A 88 -7.08 -21.48 -19.60
CA ALA A 88 -7.33 -20.95 -18.28
C ALA A 88 -8.60 -20.10 -18.22
N GLN A 89 -9.14 -19.98 -17.02
CA GLN A 89 -10.32 -19.16 -16.73
C GLN A 89 -9.97 -17.66 -16.78
N LEU A 90 -11.00 -16.83 -16.82
CA LEU A 90 -10.85 -15.39 -16.60
C LEU A 90 -10.27 -15.09 -15.21
N PRO A 91 -9.53 -13.96 -15.06
CA PRO A 91 -9.06 -13.50 -13.77
C PRO A 91 -10.23 -13.26 -12.81
N LYS A 92 -10.09 -13.73 -11.57
CA LYS A 92 -11.05 -13.53 -10.47
C LYS A 92 -10.37 -12.82 -9.32
N ASP A 93 -11.10 -11.94 -8.65
CA ASP A 93 -10.59 -11.26 -7.46
C ASP A 93 -10.46 -12.24 -6.29
N ALA A 94 -9.41 -12.04 -5.51
CA ALA A 94 -9.09 -12.80 -4.30
C ALA A 94 -8.80 -11.84 -3.13
N ILE A 95 -8.37 -12.41 -2.01
CA ILE A 95 -8.09 -11.66 -0.78
C ILE A 95 -7.00 -10.60 -1.05
N ASN A 96 -7.10 -9.44 -0.38
CA ASN A 96 -6.13 -8.33 -0.47
C ASN A 96 -5.95 -7.74 -1.88
N GLY A 97 -6.99 -7.81 -2.72
CA GLY A 97 -6.97 -7.26 -4.08
C GLY A 97 -6.09 -8.04 -5.05
N MET A 98 -5.63 -9.23 -4.68
CA MET A 98 -4.96 -10.16 -5.59
C MET A 98 -5.93 -10.62 -6.67
N GLN A 99 -5.40 -10.99 -7.83
CA GLN A 99 -6.19 -11.64 -8.88
C GLN A 99 -5.62 -13.01 -9.19
N ILE A 100 -6.50 -13.98 -9.45
CA ILE A 100 -6.15 -15.37 -9.72
C ILE A 100 -6.72 -15.80 -11.06
N ILE A 101 -5.88 -16.42 -11.88
CA ILE A 101 -6.26 -17.13 -13.10
C ILE A 101 -6.01 -18.61 -12.85
N ASN A 102 -7.05 -19.44 -12.92
CA ASN A 102 -6.93 -20.90 -12.74
C ASN A 102 -6.83 -21.59 -14.09
N PHE A 103 -5.89 -22.53 -14.23
CA PHE A 103 -5.81 -23.39 -15.41
C PHE A 103 -6.90 -24.46 -15.37
N HIS A 104 -7.34 -24.92 -16.54
CA HIS A 104 -8.17 -26.11 -16.66
C HIS A 104 -7.29 -27.37 -16.58
N GLY A 105 -7.74 -28.37 -15.83
CA GLY A 105 -7.07 -29.67 -15.67
C GLY A 105 -7.15 -30.20 -14.24
N ASP A 106 -6.63 -31.41 -14.03
CA ASP A 106 -6.63 -32.08 -12.71
C ASP A 106 -5.59 -31.48 -11.75
N LYS A 107 -4.54 -30.86 -12.30
CA LYS A 107 -3.52 -30.17 -11.50
C LYS A 107 -4.08 -28.80 -11.09
N LYS A 108 -4.07 -28.51 -9.79
CA LYS A 108 -4.53 -27.24 -9.20
C LYS A 108 -3.54 -26.10 -9.45
N GLU A 109 -3.25 -25.84 -10.72
CA GLU A 109 -2.32 -24.81 -11.20
C GLU A 109 -3.03 -23.47 -11.33
N MET A 110 -2.34 -22.39 -10.94
CA MET A 110 -2.86 -21.03 -11.01
C MET A 110 -1.77 -20.00 -11.28
N LEU A 111 -2.19 -18.85 -11.81
CA LEU A 111 -1.40 -17.64 -11.87
C LEU A 111 -1.97 -16.63 -10.88
N VAL A 112 -1.09 -16.02 -10.09
CA VAL A 112 -1.48 -15.02 -9.08
C VAL A 112 -0.82 -13.69 -9.39
N ASP A 113 -1.62 -12.66 -9.58
CA ASP A 113 -1.21 -11.26 -9.63
C ASP A 113 -1.22 -10.70 -8.21
N VAL A 114 -0.08 -10.16 -7.79
CA VAL A 114 0.02 -9.38 -6.54
C VAL A 114 0.23 -7.91 -6.92
N PRO A 115 -0.82 -7.07 -6.83
CA PRO A 115 -0.87 -5.78 -7.51
C PRO A 115 0.31 -4.84 -7.26
N HIS A 116 0.95 -4.93 -6.09
CA HIS A 116 2.13 -4.12 -5.73
C HIS A 116 3.37 -4.36 -6.63
N ASN A 117 3.38 -5.42 -7.44
CA ASN A 117 4.49 -5.80 -8.31
C ASN A 117 4.31 -5.33 -9.76
N ASN A 118 3.15 -4.79 -10.13
CA ASN A 118 2.83 -4.48 -11.52
C ASN A 118 3.45 -3.16 -11.98
N GLN A 119 4.00 -3.15 -13.19
CA GLN A 119 4.61 -1.97 -13.82
C GLN A 119 3.66 -0.78 -13.87
N ALA A 120 2.37 -0.99 -14.13
CA ALA A 120 1.37 0.09 -14.12
C ALA A 120 1.23 0.78 -12.75
N LYS A 121 1.38 0.06 -11.62
CA LYS A 121 1.44 0.67 -10.27
C LYS A 121 2.77 1.36 -10.00
N VAL A 122 3.85 0.93 -10.65
CA VAL A 122 5.17 1.58 -10.56
C VAL A 122 5.17 2.90 -11.34
N GLU A 123 4.54 2.94 -12.51
CA GLU A 123 4.40 4.15 -13.34
C GLU A 123 3.39 5.14 -12.77
N SER A 124 2.30 4.66 -12.14
CA SER A 124 1.34 5.52 -11.44
C SER A 124 1.78 5.90 -10.01
N ARG A 125 3.00 5.53 -9.60
CA ARG A 125 3.48 5.73 -8.24
C ARG A 125 3.84 7.19 -8.07
N ILE A 126 2.97 7.93 -7.38
CA ILE A 126 3.34 9.27 -6.92
C ILE A 126 4.48 9.08 -5.91
N LEU A 127 5.64 9.71 -6.14
CA LEU A 127 6.74 9.70 -5.18
C LEU A 127 6.22 10.23 -3.83
N GLY A 128 6.42 9.45 -2.76
CA GLY A 128 5.82 9.70 -1.44
C GLY A 128 4.41 9.11 -1.21
N GLY A 129 3.75 8.58 -2.25
CA GLY A 129 2.41 7.96 -2.18
C GLY A 129 1.28 8.92 -1.80
N ARG A 130 0.10 8.35 -1.47
CA ARG A 130 -1.08 9.11 -1.01
C ARG A 130 -1.31 8.99 0.50
N GLN A 131 -0.73 7.98 1.15
CA GLN A 131 -0.87 7.76 2.59
C GLN A 131 0.51 7.82 3.24
N MET A 132 0.67 8.66 4.25
CA MET A 132 1.95 8.90 4.91
C MET A 132 1.84 8.71 6.43
N PHE A 133 2.84 8.03 6.99
CA PHE A 133 3.01 7.81 8.42
C PHE A 133 4.30 8.49 8.87
N PHE A 134 4.21 9.42 9.83
CA PHE A 134 5.35 10.13 10.38
C PHE A 134 5.77 9.51 11.71
N LEU A 135 7.07 9.27 11.84
CA LEU A 135 7.64 8.60 13.01
C LEU A 135 9.04 9.16 13.31
N PRO A 136 9.43 9.38 14.57
CA PRO A 136 10.82 9.65 14.90
C PRO A 136 11.71 8.46 14.56
N ARG A 137 12.91 8.73 14.06
CA ARG A 137 13.86 7.69 13.65
C ARG A 137 14.22 6.75 14.79
N GLU A 138 14.28 7.25 16.03
CA GLU A 138 14.57 6.45 17.22
C GLU A 138 13.54 5.35 17.51
N PHE A 139 12.30 5.51 17.05
CA PHE A 139 11.26 4.49 17.19
C PHE A 139 11.12 3.58 15.95
N PHE A 140 11.99 3.72 14.94
CA PHE A 140 11.93 2.90 13.75
C PHE A 140 12.24 1.44 14.04
N GLN A 141 11.31 0.56 13.67
CA GLN A 141 11.50 -0.89 13.68
C GLN A 141 11.11 -1.48 12.33
N GLN A 142 11.92 -2.43 11.84
CA GLN A 142 11.70 -3.04 10.52
C GLN A 142 10.36 -3.81 10.46
N SER A 143 9.96 -4.45 11.56
CA SER A 143 8.67 -5.13 11.70
C SER A 143 7.50 -4.15 11.56
N ALA A 144 7.56 -3.01 12.26
CA ALA A 144 6.56 -1.97 12.18
C ALA A 144 6.46 -1.36 10.77
N PHE A 145 7.60 -1.12 10.10
CA PHE A 145 7.62 -0.65 8.72
C PHE A 145 6.91 -1.60 7.75
N ARG A 146 7.11 -2.92 7.91
CA ARG A 146 6.39 -3.93 7.09
C ARG A 146 4.89 -3.84 7.32
N ASN A 147 4.45 -3.75 8.57
CA ASN A 147 3.02 -3.63 8.91
C ASN A 147 2.38 -2.38 8.30
N LEU A 148 3.05 -1.22 8.42
CA LEU A 148 2.59 0.04 7.85
C LEU A 148 2.52 -0.03 6.31
N SER A 149 3.54 -0.64 5.68
CA SER A 149 3.57 -0.84 4.23
C SER A 149 2.44 -1.75 3.75
N HIS A 150 2.13 -2.82 4.49
CA HIS A 150 1.00 -3.71 4.19
C HIS A 150 -0.35 -2.99 4.30
N ALA A 151 -0.47 -2.04 5.23
CA ALA A 151 -1.65 -1.19 5.36
C ALA A 151 -1.70 -0.03 4.34
N GLY A 152 -0.72 0.06 3.44
CA GLY A 152 -0.70 1.04 2.35
C GLY A 152 -0.07 2.39 2.69
N PHE A 153 0.59 2.52 3.85
CA PHE A 153 1.30 3.73 4.25
C PHE A 153 2.76 3.71 3.80
N ASN A 154 3.23 4.85 3.29
CA ASN A 154 4.66 5.15 3.28
C ASN A 154 5.07 5.70 4.65
N VAL A 155 6.34 5.51 5.01
CA VAL A 155 6.87 5.96 6.30
C VAL A 155 7.90 7.07 6.08
N LYS A 156 7.69 8.22 6.70
CA LYS A 156 8.63 9.34 6.77
C LYS A 156 9.25 9.36 8.17
N LEU A 157 10.56 9.11 8.22
CA LEU A 157 11.34 9.22 9.45
C LEU A 157 11.78 10.67 9.66
N LEU A 158 11.61 11.16 10.89
CA LEU A 158 12.03 12.48 11.34
C LEU A 158 13.12 12.34 12.42
N ASP A 159 14.06 13.28 12.46
CA ASP A 159 15.26 13.17 13.31
C ASP A 159 15.06 13.82 14.70
N THR A 160 13.81 14.10 15.07
CA THR A 160 13.40 14.72 16.34
C THR A 160 12.21 13.99 16.93
N SER A 161 12.12 13.98 18.26
CA SER A 161 10.93 13.57 19.00
C SER A 161 10.41 14.68 19.93
N GLU A 162 11.03 15.86 19.91
CA GLU A 162 10.49 17.07 20.55
C GLU A 162 9.20 17.44 19.82
N ARG A 163 8.12 17.70 20.58
CA ARG A 163 6.76 17.71 20.04
C ARG A 163 6.54 18.81 19.01
N MET A 164 6.97 20.03 19.32
CA MET A 164 6.70 21.18 18.45
C MET A 164 7.59 21.18 17.21
N ASP A 165 8.86 20.80 17.34
CA ASP A 165 9.78 20.59 16.22
C ASP A 165 9.31 19.43 15.33
N PHE A 166 8.86 18.32 15.92
CA PHE A 166 8.27 17.21 15.18
C PHE A 166 7.03 17.64 14.39
N PHE A 167 6.11 18.38 15.01
CA PHE A 167 4.93 18.92 14.33
C PHE A 167 5.30 19.89 13.21
N ASN A 168 6.32 20.72 13.40
CA ASN A 168 6.82 21.63 12.38
C ASN A 168 7.38 20.87 11.17
N GLN A 169 8.20 19.84 11.39
CA GLN A 169 8.74 19.02 10.30
C GLN A 169 7.66 18.23 9.56
N VAL A 170 6.63 17.74 10.26
CA VAL A 170 5.45 17.13 9.62
C VAL A 170 4.74 18.18 8.75
N TYR A 171 4.49 19.37 9.28
CA TYR A 171 3.84 20.46 8.55
C TYR A 171 4.61 20.80 7.26
N GLU A 172 5.92 21.08 7.36
CA GLU A 172 6.79 21.41 6.23
C GLU A 172 6.76 20.33 5.15
N TYR A 173 6.76 19.06 5.57
CA TYR A 173 6.65 17.96 4.62
C TYR A 173 5.29 17.95 3.92
N VAL A 174 4.18 18.04 4.66
CA VAL A 174 2.83 17.91 4.10
C VAL A 174 2.47 19.07 3.17
N ILE A 175 2.96 20.29 3.41
CA ILE A 175 2.74 21.42 2.49
C ILE A 175 3.44 21.21 1.14
N GLN A 176 4.62 20.60 1.13
CA GLN A 176 5.39 20.31 -0.08
C GLN A 176 4.84 19.13 -0.88
N HIS A 177 3.94 18.34 -0.29
CA HIS A 177 3.40 17.12 -0.88
C HIS A 177 1.86 17.19 -0.99
N PRO A 178 1.31 17.95 -1.97
CA PRO A 178 -0.14 18.12 -2.14
C PRO A 178 -0.90 16.85 -2.51
N GLN A 179 -0.20 15.82 -3.00
CA GLN A 179 -0.77 14.50 -3.34
C GLN A 179 -1.23 13.67 -2.13
N LEU A 180 -0.79 14.03 -0.92
CA LEU A 180 -1.12 13.27 0.27
C LEU A 180 -2.60 13.40 0.59
N ASP A 181 -3.20 12.31 1.05
CA ASP A 181 -4.64 12.19 1.24
C ASP A 181 -4.92 11.85 2.71
N ARG A 182 -4.29 10.78 3.20
CA ARG A 182 -4.40 10.32 4.58
C ARG A 182 -3.06 10.35 5.29
N LEU A 183 -3.06 10.88 6.50
CA LEU A 183 -1.85 11.11 7.28
C LEU A 183 -2.01 10.52 8.67
N VAL A 184 -0.93 9.95 9.20
CA VAL A 184 -0.81 9.53 10.59
C VAL A 184 0.47 10.13 11.16
N VAL A 185 0.34 10.77 12.31
CA VAL A 185 1.44 11.38 13.06
C VAL A 185 1.58 10.59 14.34
N SER A 186 2.74 9.94 14.54
CA SER A 186 3.03 9.16 15.74
C SER A 186 4.40 9.52 16.27
N ARG A 187 4.43 10.30 17.36
CA ARG A 187 5.66 10.77 18.00
C ARG A 187 6.25 9.72 18.94
N THR A 188 5.47 8.77 19.45
CA THR A 188 5.89 7.82 20.49
C THR A 188 6.18 6.40 19.99
N GLY A 189 6.18 6.17 18.68
CA GLY A 189 6.44 4.83 18.13
C GLY A 189 5.21 3.93 17.99
N ASP A 190 4.04 4.42 18.39
CA ASP A 190 2.79 3.67 18.25
C ASP A 190 2.42 3.54 16.77
N THR A 191 2.37 2.31 16.26
CA THR A 191 2.14 2.00 14.84
C THR A 191 0.77 1.39 14.56
N ALA A 192 -0.16 1.45 15.51
CA ALA A 192 -1.52 1.01 15.26
C ALA A 192 -2.17 1.89 14.18
N ILE A 193 -2.86 1.25 13.25
CA ILE A 193 -3.62 1.92 12.20
C ILE A 193 -5.09 1.65 12.49
N ASN A 194 -5.77 2.67 12.96
CA ASN A 194 -7.21 2.58 13.19
C ASN A 194 -7.95 2.95 11.90
N SER A 195 -9.08 2.31 11.64
CA SER A 195 -9.95 2.62 10.51
C SER A 195 -10.67 3.94 10.74
N SER A 196 -10.10 5.06 10.26
CA SER A 196 -10.70 6.38 10.41
C SER A 196 -11.98 6.52 9.57
N ARG A 197 -12.99 7.19 10.12
CA ARG A 197 -13.94 7.94 9.30
C ARG A 197 -13.19 9.08 8.61
N ASN A 198 -13.46 9.28 7.34
CA ASN A 198 -12.68 10.18 6.50
C ASN A 198 -12.74 11.65 6.93
N ASP A 199 -13.72 12.06 7.75
CA ASP A 199 -14.04 13.48 7.96
C ASP A 199 -13.55 14.07 9.30
N PHE A 200 -12.87 13.28 10.14
CA PHE A 200 -12.48 13.68 11.51
C PHE A 200 -10.98 13.55 11.77
N LEU A 201 -10.46 14.37 12.69
CA LEU A 201 -9.17 14.10 13.33
C LEU A 201 -9.38 13.03 14.39
N LEU A 202 -8.61 11.97 14.31
CA LEU A 202 -8.66 10.87 15.27
C LEU A 202 -7.47 10.98 16.21
N PHE A 203 -7.75 11.00 17.51
CA PHE A 203 -6.75 10.95 18.57
C PHE A 203 -6.89 9.67 19.38
N LYS A 204 -5.79 9.21 19.97
CA LYS A 204 -5.85 8.11 20.94
C LYS A 204 -6.20 8.62 22.33
N SER A 205 -6.91 7.80 23.09
CA SER A 205 -7.09 7.94 24.53
C SER A 205 -5.96 7.22 25.26
N ALA A 206 -5.24 7.94 26.13
CA ALA A 206 -4.38 7.36 27.14
C ALA A 206 -5.03 7.60 28.51
N ALA A 207 -5.48 6.54 29.19
CA ALA A 207 -6.07 6.58 30.52
C ALA A 207 -7.22 7.60 30.69
N GLY A 208 -8.06 7.80 29.66
CA GLY A 208 -9.17 8.75 29.69
C GLY A 208 -8.79 10.20 29.36
N THR A 209 -7.55 10.44 28.96
CA THR A 209 -7.05 11.73 28.47
C THR A 209 -6.62 11.65 27.01
N LEU A 210 -6.86 12.74 26.26
CA LEU A 210 -6.42 12.91 24.88
C LEU A 210 -4.90 12.80 24.79
N ALA A 211 -4.39 11.84 24.01
CA ALA A 211 -2.98 11.72 23.70
C ALA A 211 -2.67 12.43 22.38
N PHE A 212 -1.95 13.54 22.45
CA PHE A 212 -1.54 14.34 21.28
C PHE A 212 -0.33 13.77 20.53
N ASP A 213 0.27 12.72 21.08
CA ASP A 213 1.45 12.09 20.48
C ASP A 213 1.09 11.11 19.37
N TRP A 214 -0.19 10.79 19.21
CA TRP A 214 -0.71 10.06 18.07
C TRP A 214 -1.99 10.72 17.56
N PHE A 215 -2.01 11.06 16.28
CA PHE A 215 -3.24 11.48 15.60
C PHE A 215 -3.23 11.16 14.12
N SER A 216 -4.42 11.02 13.55
CA SER A 216 -4.58 10.77 12.12
C SER A 216 -5.76 11.54 11.54
N GLY A 217 -5.73 11.75 10.22
CA GLY A 217 -6.82 12.41 9.53
C GLY A 217 -6.50 12.63 8.06
N GLN A 218 -7.46 13.26 7.36
CA GLN A 218 -7.22 13.74 6.01
C GLN A 218 -6.23 14.90 5.99
N ARG A 219 -5.49 15.03 4.88
CA ARG A 219 -4.49 16.06 4.67
C ARG A 219 -4.99 17.46 5.03
N ALA A 220 -6.17 17.85 4.54
CA ALA A 220 -6.70 19.20 4.73
C ALA A 220 -6.91 19.52 6.22
N LEU A 221 -7.56 18.61 6.94
CA LEU A 221 -7.89 18.78 8.35
C LEU A 221 -6.64 18.70 9.23
N LEU A 222 -5.71 17.79 8.91
CA LEU A 222 -4.45 17.67 9.64
C LEU A 222 -3.55 18.89 9.43
N LEU A 223 -3.50 19.44 8.21
CA LEU A 223 -2.79 20.69 7.94
C LEU A 223 -3.39 21.86 8.70
N GLU A 224 -4.72 22.00 8.70
CA GLU A 224 -5.41 23.04 9.47
C GLU A 224 -5.03 22.94 10.96
N PHE A 225 -5.06 21.73 11.52
CA PHE A 225 -4.64 21.49 12.90
C PHE A 225 -3.21 21.90 13.17
N LEU A 226 -2.25 21.44 12.36
CA LEU A 226 -0.83 21.79 12.52
C LEU A 226 -0.59 23.30 12.44
N ILE A 227 -1.23 23.99 11.48
CA ILE A 227 -1.11 25.45 11.33
C ILE A 227 -1.60 26.16 12.60
N VAL A 228 -2.77 25.79 13.12
CA VAL A 228 -3.35 26.42 14.30
C VAL A 228 -2.47 26.15 15.54
N VAL A 229 -2.01 24.92 15.72
CA VAL A 229 -1.15 24.51 16.84
C VAL A 229 0.18 25.26 16.82
N LEU A 230 0.90 25.25 15.70
CA LEU A 230 2.19 25.91 15.57
C LEU A 230 2.07 27.43 15.77
N THR A 231 1.01 28.04 15.21
CA THR A 231 0.73 29.46 15.41
C THR A 231 0.46 29.78 16.88
N LYS A 232 -0.34 28.95 17.56
CA LYS A 232 -0.65 29.13 18.98
C LYS A 232 0.56 28.92 19.88
N ASN A 233 1.42 27.95 19.55
CA ASN A 233 2.65 27.74 20.29
C ASN A 233 3.59 28.93 20.16
N ASN A 234 3.74 29.49 18.96
CA ASN A 234 4.54 30.70 18.75
C ASN A 234 3.98 31.90 19.53
N GLN A 235 2.65 32.09 19.56
CA GLN A 235 2.02 33.14 20.37
C GLN A 235 2.32 32.97 21.87
N ARG A 236 2.20 31.75 22.38
CA ARG A 236 2.49 31.41 23.78
C ARG A 236 3.94 31.70 24.14
N GLN A 237 4.90 31.31 23.29
CA GLN A 237 6.32 31.54 23.55
C GLN A 237 6.71 33.03 23.53
N LEU A 238 5.94 33.88 22.86
CA LEU A 238 6.17 35.32 22.78
C LEU A 238 5.47 36.10 23.90
N ASP A 239 4.50 35.52 24.61
CA ASP A 239 3.78 36.16 25.71
C ASP A 239 4.37 35.75 27.07
N PRO A 240 5.07 36.64 27.78
CA PRO A 240 5.67 36.31 29.08
C PRO A 240 4.63 36.00 30.17
N ASN A 241 3.35 36.34 29.97
CA ASN A 241 2.28 36.06 30.93
C ASN A 241 1.57 34.72 30.64
N ASP A 242 1.88 34.08 29.52
CA ASP A 242 1.27 32.81 29.14
C ASP A 242 2.06 31.62 29.70
N HIS A 243 1.57 31.08 30.81
CA HIS A 243 2.20 29.96 31.51
C HIS A 243 1.62 28.60 31.16
N ARG A 244 0.75 28.52 30.13
CA ARG A 244 0.15 27.24 29.72
C ARG A 244 1.23 26.27 29.27
N SER A 245 1.06 25.00 29.60
CA SER A 245 1.80 23.89 29.01
C SER A 245 1.37 23.64 27.56
N GLU A 246 2.16 22.85 26.83
CA GLU A 246 1.78 22.42 25.48
C GLU A 246 0.49 21.61 25.46
N ASP A 247 0.30 20.72 26.44
CA ASP A 247 -0.91 19.88 26.52
C ASP A 247 -2.16 20.72 26.78
N GLU A 248 -2.08 21.73 27.66
CA GLU A 248 -3.17 22.68 27.91
C GLU A 248 -3.51 23.48 26.64
N MET A 249 -2.50 23.96 25.93
CA MET A 249 -2.68 24.67 24.65
C MET A 249 -3.32 23.76 23.60
N LEU A 250 -2.84 22.53 23.42
CA LEU A 250 -3.36 21.57 22.44
C LEU A 250 -4.81 21.20 22.74
N LYS A 251 -5.13 20.96 24.02
CA LYS A 251 -6.50 20.69 24.47
C LYS A 251 -7.43 21.85 24.20
N GLN A 252 -6.98 23.09 24.48
CA GLN A 252 -7.76 24.28 24.16
C GLN A 252 -7.99 24.43 22.65
N VAL A 253 -6.95 24.22 21.82
CA VAL A 253 -7.08 24.25 20.36
C VAL A 253 -8.13 23.26 19.88
N LEU A 254 -8.11 22.00 20.36
CA LEU A 254 -9.11 21.01 19.97
C LEU A 254 -10.53 21.43 20.35
N VAL A 255 -10.73 21.84 21.61
CA VAL A 255 -12.07 22.19 22.12
C VAL A 255 -12.62 23.44 21.44
N GLU A 256 -11.80 24.46 21.17
CA GLU A 256 -12.28 25.73 20.62
C GLU A 256 -12.36 25.76 19.09
N ARG A 257 -11.45 25.07 18.40
CA ARG A 257 -11.31 25.18 16.93
C ARG A 257 -11.74 23.93 16.17
N PHE A 258 -11.75 22.77 16.82
CA PHE A 258 -12.06 21.49 16.19
C PHE A 258 -13.27 20.79 16.82
N ALA A 259 -14.07 21.48 17.64
CA ALA A 259 -15.31 20.93 18.19
C ALA A 259 -16.19 20.30 17.09
N GLY A 260 -16.58 19.03 17.28
CA GLY A 260 -17.37 18.28 16.30
C GLY A 260 -16.61 17.88 15.03
N ARG A 261 -15.28 18.03 14.99
CA ARG A 261 -14.38 17.63 13.89
C ARG A 261 -13.21 16.76 14.37
N TYR A 262 -13.26 16.31 15.63
CA TYR A 262 -12.34 15.30 16.16
C TYR A 262 -13.09 14.18 16.89
N GLU A 263 -12.49 13.01 16.93
CA GLU A 263 -12.93 11.83 17.70
C GLU A 263 -11.76 11.30 18.53
N VAL A 264 -12.07 10.60 19.62
CA VAL A 264 -11.08 9.98 20.51
C VAL A 264 -11.39 8.49 20.59
N GLU A 265 -10.38 7.66 20.36
CA GLU A 265 -10.46 6.20 20.40
C GLU A 265 -9.69 5.60 21.57
#